data_AF-A0A2C6L642-F1
#
_entry.id   AF-A0A2C6L642-F1
#
_cell.length_a   1.000
_cell.length_b   1.000
_cell.length_c   1.000
_cell.angle_alpha   90.00
_cell.angle_beta   90.00
_cell.angle_gamma   90.00
#
_symmetry.space_group_name_H-M   'P 1'
#
loop_
_entity.id
_entity.type
_entity.pdbx_description
1 polymer ?
#
loop_
_entity_poly.entity_id
_entity_poly.type
_entity_poly.pdbx_seq_one_letter_code
_entity_poly.pdbx_strand_id
1 'polypeptide(L)'
;MNEIIRSLNELELGFKGELTMSSVMEELGEYLILDRVPPTWTKLAFPSTRPLASWLSNLKERVEHLQEWTREPTSIPKVVDLSKLFNPQSFLTAIKEVTSQQHQLELNKLTIVTSVTKKDVASVEAPARDGMYMHK
;
A
#
# COMPACT_ATOMS: atom_id res chain seq x y z
N MET A 1 -5.43 1.93 -8.85
CA MET A 1 -5.42 3.23 -9.58
C MET A 1 -6.36 3.17 -10.79
N ASN A 2 -6.18 2.23 -11.72
CA ASN A 2 -6.99 2.16 -12.95
C ASN A 2 -8.51 2.19 -12.71
N GLU A 3 -9.02 1.42 -11.75
CA GLU A 3 -10.47 1.40 -11.47
C GLU A 3 -11.00 2.75 -10.97
N ILE A 4 -10.25 3.44 -10.12
CA ILE A 4 -10.61 4.78 -9.61
C ILE A 4 -10.68 5.76 -10.79
N ILE A 5 -9.64 5.77 -11.63
CA ILE A 5 -9.56 6.68 -12.79
C ILE A 5 -10.68 6.38 -13.79
N ARG A 6 -10.88 5.11 -14.14
CA ARG A 6 -11.91 4.66 -15.08
C ARG A 6 -13.30 5.07 -14.59
N SER A 7 -13.65 4.72 -13.37
CA SER A 7 -14.99 4.96 -12.80
C SER A 7 -15.29 6.46 -12.62
N LEU A 8 -14.30 7.27 -12.27
CA LEU A 8 -14.47 8.74 -12.20
C LEU A 8 -14.63 9.38 -13.59
N ASN A 9 -13.87 8.94 -14.59
CA ASN A 9 -14.02 9.43 -15.96
C ASN A 9 -15.41 9.06 -16.53
N GLU A 10 -15.85 7.83 -16.29
CA GLU A 10 -17.19 7.36 -16.67
C GLU A 10 -18.29 8.20 -16.02
N LEU A 11 -18.16 8.51 -14.72
CA LEU A 11 -19.10 9.37 -14.01
C LEU A 11 -19.12 10.80 -14.57
N GLU A 12 -17.96 11.37 -14.90
CA GLU A 12 -17.85 12.69 -15.52
C GLU A 12 -18.56 12.75 -16.88
N LEU A 13 -18.34 11.73 -17.73
CA LEU A 13 -19.01 11.60 -19.02
C LEU A 13 -20.52 11.40 -18.87
N GLY A 14 -20.95 10.68 -17.83
CA GLY A 14 -22.36 10.56 -17.44
C GLY A 14 -22.98 11.91 -17.11
N PHE A 15 -22.30 12.76 -16.34
CA PHE A 15 -22.78 14.12 -16.05
C PHE A 15 -22.81 15.05 -17.26
N LYS A 16 -21.92 14.85 -18.24
CA LYS A 16 -21.94 15.58 -19.52
C LYS A 16 -23.01 15.10 -20.49
N GLY A 17 -23.66 13.97 -20.20
CA GLY A 17 -24.63 13.32 -21.09
C GLY A 17 -23.99 12.60 -22.28
N GLU A 18 -22.67 12.41 -22.26
CA GLU A 18 -21.92 11.67 -23.29
C GLU A 18 -22.02 10.15 -23.08
N LEU A 19 -22.28 9.73 -21.84
CA LEU A 19 -22.65 8.36 -21.49
C LEU A 19 -24.02 8.34 -20.81
N THR A 20 -24.81 7.30 -21.06
CA THR A 20 -26.03 7.06 -20.29
C THR A 20 -25.66 6.74 -18.85
N MET A 21 -26.21 7.50 -17.90
CA MET A 21 -26.01 7.26 -16.48
C MET A 21 -26.47 5.85 -16.10
N SER A 22 -25.58 5.10 -15.44
CA SER A 22 -25.86 3.76 -14.95
C SER A 22 -26.03 3.75 -13.42
N SER A 23 -26.68 2.72 -12.88
CA SER A 23 -26.82 2.57 -11.42
C SER A 23 -25.48 2.53 -10.67
N VAL A 24 -24.43 2.01 -11.31
CA VAL A 24 -23.07 1.97 -10.73
C VAL A 24 -22.46 3.37 -10.64
N MET A 25 -22.72 4.23 -11.63
CA MET A 25 -22.28 5.63 -11.61
C MET A 25 -23.05 6.44 -10.55
N GLU A 26 -24.35 6.21 -10.42
CA GLU A 26 -25.17 6.84 -9.39
C GLU A 26 -24.70 6.45 -7.99
N GLU A 27 -24.52 5.15 -7.74
CA GLU A 27 -23.99 4.65 -6.47
C GLU A 27 -22.61 5.25 -6.17
N LEU A 28 -21.72 5.28 -7.17
CA LEU A 28 -20.41 5.94 -7.02
C LEU A 28 -20.59 7.40 -6.60
N GLY A 29 -21.44 8.17 -7.28
CA GLY A 29 -21.74 9.56 -6.96
C GLY A 29 -22.23 9.74 -5.53
N GLU A 30 -23.12 8.87 -5.05
CA GLU A 30 -23.62 8.90 -3.67
C GLU A 30 -22.50 8.71 -2.64
N TYR A 31 -21.62 7.71 -2.83
CA TYR A 31 -20.48 7.50 -1.93
C TYR A 31 -19.56 8.73 -1.89
N LEU A 32 -19.28 9.33 -3.05
CA LEU A 32 -18.43 10.52 -3.14
C LEU A 32 -19.04 11.72 -2.41
N ILE A 33 -20.34 11.97 -2.60
CA ILE A 33 -21.07 13.07 -1.94
C ILE A 33 -21.10 12.88 -0.43
N LEU A 34 -21.19 11.64 0.05
CA LEU A 34 -21.23 11.30 1.47
C LEU A 34 -19.85 11.20 2.13
N ASP A 35 -18.76 11.60 1.43
CA ASP A 35 -17.36 11.50 1.90
C ASP A 35 -16.98 10.06 2.32
N ARG A 36 -17.50 9.06 1.59
CA ARG A 36 -17.24 7.64 1.82
C ARG A 36 -16.48 7.04 0.66
N VAL A 37 -15.62 6.06 0.97
CA VAL A 37 -14.88 5.33 -0.05
C VAL A 37 -15.81 4.30 -0.70
N PRO A 38 -15.98 4.31 -2.04
CA PRO A 38 -16.79 3.33 -2.75
C PRO A 38 -16.33 1.89 -2.52
N PRO A 39 -17.25 0.91 -2.36
CA PRO A 39 -16.91 -0.49 -2.14
C PRO A 39 -16.04 -1.11 -3.25
N THR A 40 -16.22 -0.65 -4.49
CA THR A 40 -15.43 -1.07 -5.66
C THR A 40 -13.96 -0.70 -5.50
N TRP A 41 -13.66 0.45 -4.88
CA TRP A 41 -12.31 0.91 -4.63
C TRP A 41 -11.69 0.19 -3.44
N THR A 42 -12.45 -0.03 -2.36
CA THR A 42 -11.95 -0.72 -1.16
C THR A 42 -11.56 -2.17 -1.44
N LYS A 43 -12.26 -2.86 -2.35
CA LYS A 43 -11.92 -4.24 -2.78
C LYS A 43 -10.54 -4.35 -3.42
N LEU A 44 -10.06 -3.28 -4.04
CA LEU A 44 -8.79 -3.23 -4.77
C LEU A 44 -7.70 -2.48 -3.99
N ALA A 45 -8.01 -2.03 -2.78
CA ALA A 45 -7.14 -1.22 -1.95
C ALA A 45 -6.87 -1.88 -0.59
N PHE A 46 -6.31 -1.11 0.32
CA PHE A 46 -6.05 -1.52 1.69
C PHE A 46 -7.30 -1.33 2.58
N PRO A 47 -7.51 -2.18 3.60
CA PRO A 47 -8.56 -1.98 4.59
C PRO A 47 -8.43 -0.62 5.28
N SER A 48 -9.52 0.14 5.36
CA SER A 48 -9.54 1.45 5.99
C SER A 48 -10.95 1.84 6.40
N THR A 49 -11.07 2.58 7.50
CA THR A 49 -12.31 3.23 7.96
C THR A 49 -12.24 4.75 7.82
N ARG A 50 -11.24 5.26 7.09
CA ARG A 50 -11.05 6.69 6.89
C ARG A 50 -12.14 7.26 5.98
N PRO A 51 -12.58 8.52 6.20
CA PRO A 51 -13.37 9.27 5.23
C PRO A 51 -12.60 9.45 3.92
N LEU A 52 -13.32 9.68 2.82
CA LEU A 52 -12.76 9.69 1.46
C LEU A 52 -11.59 10.67 1.32
N ALA A 53 -11.72 11.90 1.82
CA ALA A 53 -10.64 12.89 1.73
C ALA A 53 -9.33 12.41 2.40
N SER A 54 -9.41 11.91 3.64
CA SER A 54 -8.25 11.37 4.36
C SER A 54 -7.73 10.09 3.72
N TRP A 55 -8.62 9.27 3.17
CA TRP A 55 -8.27 8.03 2.49
C TRP A 55 -7.47 8.30 1.22
N LEU A 56 -7.84 9.30 0.42
CA LEU A 56 -7.11 9.71 -0.79
C LEU A 56 -5.70 10.22 -0.47
N SER A 57 -5.55 11.05 0.57
CA SER A 57 -4.22 11.49 1.02
C SER A 57 -3.35 10.30 1.43
N ASN A 58 -3.91 9.35 2.20
CA ASN A 58 -3.17 8.16 2.60
C ASN A 58 -2.83 7.24 1.41
N LEU A 59 -3.74 7.08 0.45
CA LEU A 59 -3.47 6.33 -0.76
C LEU A 59 -2.33 6.97 -1.56
N LYS A 60 -2.32 8.30 -1.69
CA LYS A 60 -1.26 9.05 -2.38
C LYS A 60 0.10 8.80 -1.74
N GLU A 61 0.22 8.95 -0.42
CA GLU A 61 1.47 8.70 0.32
C GLU A 61 1.98 7.27 0.14
N ARG A 62 1.09 6.27 0.10
CA ARG A 62 1.45 4.87 -0.16
C ARG A 62 1.96 4.66 -1.57
N VAL A 63 1.31 5.28 -2.56
CA VAL A 63 1.73 5.21 -3.96
C VAL A 63 3.10 5.86 -4.13
N GLU A 64 3.32 7.04 -3.54
CA GLU A 64 4.61 7.73 -3.58
C GLU A 64 5.72 6.89 -2.93
N HIS A 65 5.43 6.26 -1.78
CA HIS A 65 6.37 5.37 -1.11
C HIS A 65 6.76 4.16 -1.98
N LEU A 66 5.79 3.53 -2.65
CA LEU A 66 6.08 2.42 -3.58
C LEU A 66 6.82 2.90 -4.83
N GLN A 67 6.48 4.07 -5.36
CA GLN A 67 7.18 4.66 -6.50
C GLN A 67 8.65 4.89 -6.17
N GLU A 68 8.95 5.41 -4.98
CA GLU A 68 10.32 5.60 -4.52
C GLU A 68 11.12 4.29 -4.54
N TRP A 69 10.54 3.19 -4.06
CA TRP A 69 11.20 1.88 -4.08
C TRP A 69 11.45 1.37 -5.51
N THR A 70 10.53 1.67 -6.44
CA THR A 70 10.69 1.25 -7.83
C THR A 70 11.68 2.09 -8.62
N ARG A 71 12.06 3.30 -8.15
CA ARG A 71 13.03 4.18 -8.82
C ARG A 71 14.44 3.61 -8.76
N GLU A 72 14.82 3.02 -7.63
CA GLU A 72 16.13 2.39 -7.42
C GLU A 72 15.96 0.91 -7.01
N PRO A 73 15.63 0.01 -7.96
CA PRO A 73 15.29 -1.38 -7.63
C PRO A 73 16.47 -2.17 -7.03
N THR A 74 17.71 -1.68 -7.18
CA THR A 74 18.91 -2.27 -6.58
C THR A 74 19.17 -1.79 -5.15
N SER A 75 18.47 -0.75 -4.70
CA SER A 75 18.65 -0.14 -3.39
C SER A 75 17.48 -0.51 -2.47
N ILE A 76 17.72 -1.42 -1.55
CA ILE A 76 16.72 -1.76 -0.52
C ILE A 76 16.76 -0.65 0.55
N PRO A 77 15.63 0.00 0.87
CA PRO A 77 15.59 1.00 1.93
C PRO A 77 16.06 0.43 3.27
N LYS A 78 16.86 1.20 4.01
CA LYS A 78 17.38 0.78 5.33
C LYS A 78 16.25 0.56 6.34
N VAL A 79 15.20 1.37 6.25
CA VAL A 79 14.00 1.32 7.08
C VAL A 79 12.79 1.39 6.18
N VAL A 80 11.81 0.52 6.43
CA VAL A 80 10.55 0.47 5.69
C VAL A 80 9.39 0.79 6.60
N ASP A 81 8.50 1.63 6.11
CA ASP A 81 7.21 1.86 6.76
C ASP A 81 6.25 0.72 6.43
N LEU A 82 6.06 -0.19 7.39
CA LEU A 82 5.20 -1.35 7.23
C LEU A 82 3.74 -0.93 7.08
N SER A 83 3.35 0.20 7.67
CA SER A 83 1.98 0.71 7.63
C SER A 83 1.56 1.08 6.22
N LYS A 84 2.52 1.46 5.36
CA LYS A 84 2.28 1.91 3.96
C LYS A 84 2.17 0.77 2.96
N LEU A 85 2.50 -0.46 3.33
CA LEU A 85 2.38 -1.61 2.43
C LEU A 85 0.90 -2.01 2.23
N PHE A 86 0.58 -2.43 1.00
CA PHE A 86 -0.75 -2.99 0.68
C PHE A 86 -0.88 -4.43 1.16
N ASN A 87 0.21 -5.21 1.11
CA ASN A 87 0.26 -6.59 1.58
C ASN A 87 1.53 -6.83 2.42
N PRO A 88 1.49 -6.54 3.73
CA PRO A 88 2.64 -6.73 4.61
C PRO A 88 3.05 -8.19 4.76
N GLN A 89 2.12 -9.15 4.57
CA GLN A 89 2.46 -10.58 4.66
C GLN A 89 3.37 -11.02 3.52
N SER A 90 3.09 -10.61 2.28
CA SER A 90 3.99 -10.89 1.15
C SER A 90 5.39 -10.31 1.36
N PHE A 91 5.46 -9.14 1.99
CA PHE A 91 6.74 -8.52 2.33
C PHE A 91 7.53 -9.34 3.37
N LEU A 92 6.85 -9.80 4.43
CA LEU A 92 7.45 -10.68 5.43
C LEU A 92 7.92 -12.03 4.83
N THR A 93 7.17 -12.58 3.89
CA THR A 93 7.58 -13.78 3.14
C THR A 93 8.84 -13.52 2.32
N ALA A 94 8.93 -12.39 1.62
CA ALA A 94 10.13 -12.02 0.86
C ALA A 94 11.37 -11.90 1.78
N ILE A 95 11.22 -11.33 2.98
CA ILE A 95 12.32 -11.33 3.98
C ILE A 95 12.73 -12.77 4.31
N LYS A 96 11.78 -13.67 4.59
CA LYS A 96 12.10 -15.08 4.87
C LYS A 96 12.84 -15.74 3.71
N GLU A 97 12.42 -15.49 2.47
CA GLU A 97 13.07 -16.05 1.27
C GLU A 97 14.51 -15.56 1.13
N VAL A 98 14.76 -14.26 1.29
CA VAL A 98 16.11 -13.70 1.24
C VAL A 98 16.99 -14.28 2.36
N THR A 99 16.47 -14.34 3.59
CA THR A 99 17.20 -14.93 4.73
C THR A 99 17.46 -16.43 4.53
N SER A 100 16.48 -17.18 4.01
CA SER A 100 16.62 -18.60 3.67
C SER A 100 17.76 -18.84 2.68
N GLN A 101 17.83 -18.03 1.63
CA GLN A 101 18.89 -18.12 0.61
C GLN A 101 20.26 -17.75 1.17
N GLN A 102 20.36 -16.65 1.94
CA GLN A 102 21.62 -16.18 2.52
C GLN A 102 22.24 -17.21 3.50
N HIS A 103 21.41 -17.88 4.29
CA HIS A 103 21.86 -18.83 5.31
C HIS A 103 21.75 -20.29 4.87
N GLN A 104 21.29 -20.56 3.63
CA GLN A 104 21.05 -21.91 3.11
C GLN A 104 20.13 -22.75 4.02
N LEU A 105 19.10 -22.11 4.59
CA LEU A 105 18.12 -22.73 5.48
C LEU A 105 16.82 -23.00 4.73
N GLU A 106 16.06 -24.02 5.15
CA GLU A 106 14.72 -24.25 4.62
C GLU A 106 13.74 -23.15 5.07
N LEU A 107 12.98 -22.59 4.13
CA LEU A 107 12.00 -21.51 4.38
C LEU A 107 11.00 -21.84 5.50
N ASN A 108 10.57 -23.11 5.58
CA ASN A 108 9.58 -23.59 6.55
C ASN A 108 10.14 -23.68 7.98
N LYS A 109 11.46 -23.70 8.15
CA LYS A 109 12.12 -23.71 9.47
C LYS A 109 12.37 -22.30 9.99
N LEU A 110 12.20 -21.27 9.16
CA LEU A 110 12.38 -19.88 9.57
C LEU A 110 11.13 -19.33 10.27
N THR A 111 11.36 -18.67 11.40
CA THR A 111 10.34 -17.92 12.16
C THR A 111 10.71 -16.45 12.21
N ILE A 112 9.74 -15.57 11.95
CA ILE A 112 9.94 -14.12 12.05
C ILE A 112 9.78 -13.72 13.51
N VAL A 113 10.75 -12.98 14.03
CA VAL A 113 10.72 -12.39 15.37
C VAL A 113 10.87 -10.88 15.23
N THR A 114 10.14 -10.12 16.04
CA THR A 114 10.23 -8.66 16.05
C THR A 114 10.80 -8.19 17.39
N SER A 115 11.81 -7.33 17.33
CA SER A 115 12.43 -6.70 18.49
C SER A 115 12.32 -5.19 18.36
N VAL A 116 11.72 -4.53 19.35
CA VAL A 116 11.57 -3.06 19.35
C VAL A 116 12.91 -2.41 19.71
N THR A 117 13.38 -1.50 18.86
CA THR A 117 14.63 -0.78 19.08
C THR A 117 14.36 0.60 19.69
N LYS A 118 15.34 1.18 20.38
CA LYS A 118 15.31 2.57 20.85
C LYS A 118 15.85 3.57 19.81
N LYS A 119 16.18 3.10 18.60
CA LYS A 119 16.78 3.91 17.54
C LYS A 119 15.70 4.68 16.79
N ASP A 120 15.94 5.96 16.55
CA ASP A 120 15.16 6.73 15.60
C ASP A 120 15.53 6.36 14.16
N VAL A 121 14.61 6.56 13.22
CA VAL A 121 14.80 6.25 11.79
C VAL A 121 16.07 6.91 11.23
N ALA A 122 16.35 8.16 11.63
CA ALA A 122 17.52 8.91 11.20
C ALA A 122 18.85 8.36 11.75
N SER A 123 18.81 7.59 12.84
CA SER A 123 20.00 6.97 13.45
C SER A 123 20.37 5.61 12.84
N VAL A 124 19.61 5.14 11.84
CA VAL A 124 19.87 3.86 11.15
C VAL A 124 20.85 4.10 10.00
N GLU A 125 22.14 3.88 10.28
CA GLU A 125 23.21 4.13 9.30
C GLU A 125 23.43 2.97 8.31
N ALA A 126 23.07 1.74 8.69
CA ALA A 126 23.29 0.55 7.88
C ALA A 126 22.06 -0.37 7.87
N PRO A 127 21.88 -1.20 6.81
CA PRO A 127 20.88 -2.26 6.78
C PRO A 127 21.04 -3.23 7.96
N ALA A 128 19.97 -3.92 8.33
CA ALA A 128 20.05 -5.00 9.30
C ALA A 128 20.90 -6.16 8.74
N ARG A 129 21.70 -6.79 9.61
CA ARG A 129 22.47 -7.98 9.25
C ARG A 129 21.56 -9.15 8.87
N ASP A 130 20.50 -9.34 9.66
CA ASP A 130 19.45 -10.33 9.45
C ASP A 130 18.10 -9.65 9.60
N GLY A 131 17.21 -9.85 8.63
CA GLY A 131 15.90 -9.19 8.59
C GLY A 131 15.98 -7.74 8.12
N MET A 132 15.11 -6.88 8.65
CA MET A 132 15.00 -5.49 8.21
C MET A 132 14.44 -4.57 9.30
N TYR A 133 14.84 -3.31 9.30
CA TYR A 133 14.25 -2.30 10.18
C TYR A 133 12.91 -1.83 9.64
N MET A 134 11.94 -1.70 10.55
CA MET A 134 10.58 -1.28 10.24
C MET A 134 10.16 -0.08 11.09
N HIS A 135 9.43 0.84 10.47
CA HIS A 135 8.74 1.94 11.13
C HIS A 135 7.23 1.72 11.12
N LYS A 136 6.53 2.29 12.11
CA LYS A 136 5.07 2.20 12.27
C LYS A 136 4.42 3.51 11.89
#